data_AF-A0A819UCH6-F1
#
_entry.id   AF-A0A819UCH6-F1
#
_cell.length_a   1.000
_cell.length_b   1.000
_cell.length_c   1.000
_cell.angle_alpha   90.00
_cell.angle_beta   90.00
_cell.angle_gamma   90.00
#
_symmetry.space_group_name_H-M   'P 1'
#
loop_
_entity.id
_entity.type
_entity.pdbx_description
1 polymer ?
#
loop_
_entity_poly.entity_id
_entity_poly.type
_entity_poly.pdbx_seq_one_letter_code
_entity_poly.pdbx_strand_id
1 'polypeptide(L)'
;MGVRSARKIHRDTKIPLSTISYQLKKLRTQGSLQRRQGQFIRRNSEVTLHELTEKLQNQRKLTVSTSTISRHLDCLEYVNCLPLNTPMLTKEHKERRVEWAKEHLNDDWKATIFTDESSFQLFRNTIRR
;
A
#
# COMPACT_ATOMS: atom_id res chain seq x y z
N MET A 1 15.17 -3.50 20.73
CA MET A 1 14.90 -4.57 21.72
C MET A 1 15.46 -5.88 21.18
N GLY A 2 16.58 -6.36 21.74
CA GLY A 2 17.44 -7.37 21.14
C GLY A 2 16.87 -8.79 21.08
N VAL A 3 17.28 -9.55 20.07
CA VAL A 3 16.90 -10.95 19.83
C VAL A 3 17.34 -11.82 21.02
N ARG A 4 16.40 -12.31 21.84
CA ARG A 4 16.69 -13.22 22.96
C ARG A 4 16.63 -14.67 22.47
N SER A 5 17.66 -15.47 22.79
CA SER A 5 17.70 -16.91 22.49
C SER A 5 16.61 -17.67 23.26
N ALA A 6 16.03 -18.72 22.65
CA ALA A 6 14.97 -19.54 23.24
C ALA A 6 15.33 -20.10 24.63
N ARG A 7 16.60 -20.45 24.86
CA ARG A 7 17.08 -20.91 26.19
C ARG A 7 17.04 -19.81 27.24
N LYS A 8 17.27 -18.56 26.85
CA LYS A 8 17.22 -17.41 27.76
C LYS A 8 15.77 -17.14 28.16
N ILE A 9 14.84 -17.19 27.19
CA ILE A 9 13.39 -17.06 27.44
C ILE A 9 12.91 -18.15 28.40
N HIS A 10 13.30 -19.42 28.19
CA HIS A 10 12.93 -20.52 29.09
C HIS A 10 13.41 -20.30 30.53
N ARG A 11 14.64 -19.82 30.69
CA ARG A 11 15.23 -19.56 32.00
C ARG A 11 14.46 -18.47 32.76
N ASP A 12 14.06 -17.43 32.04
CA ASP A 12 13.39 -16.25 32.59
C ASP A 12 11.90 -16.50 32.87
N THR A 13 11.21 -17.27 32.02
CA THR A 13 9.73 -17.44 32.09
C THR A 13 9.27 -18.82 32.54
N LYS A 14 10.18 -19.79 32.67
CA LYS A 14 9.90 -21.21 32.99
C LYS A 14 8.96 -21.94 32.02
N ILE A 15 8.63 -21.35 30.87
CA ILE A 15 7.83 -21.99 29.83
C ILE A 15 8.68 -23.10 29.16
N PRO A 16 8.14 -24.30 28.87
CA PRO A 16 8.88 -25.37 28.19
C PRO A 16 9.55 -24.94 26.88
N LEU A 17 10.77 -25.43 26.64
CA LEU A 17 11.56 -25.12 25.44
C LEU A 17 10.84 -25.49 24.14
N SER A 18 10.04 -26.56 24.16
CA SER A 18 9.20 -26.99 23.04
C SER A 18 8.16 -25.93 22.68
N THR A 19 7.47 -25.39 23.69
CA THR A 19 6.47 -24.33 23.52
C THR A 19 7.11 -23.04 23.01
N ILE A 20 8.24 -22.62 23.58
CA ILE A 20 8.96 -21.42 23.12
C ILE A 20 9.43 -21.59 21.66
N SER A 21 9.99 -22.74 21.32
CA SER A 21 10.46 -23.04 19.96
C SER A 21 9.31 -23.07 18.96
N TYR A 22 8.18 -23.66 19.34
CA TYR A 22 6.95 -23.69 18.54
C TYR A 22 6.41 -22.27 18.31
N GLN A 23 6.31 -21.45 19.36
CA GLN A 23 5.83 -20.08 19.26
C GLN A 23 6.78 -19.20 18.43
N LEU A 24 8.10 -19.34 18.60
CA LEU A 24 9.07 -18.65 17.74
C LEU A 24 8.95 -19.06 16.28
N LYS A 25 8.75 -20.35 15.97
CA LYS A 25 8.50 -20.84 14.60
C LYS A 25 7.20 -20.28 14.02
N LYS A 26 6.15 -20.20 14.84
CA LYS A 26 4.85 -19.63 14.46
C LYS A 26 4.97 -18.13 14.15
N LEU A 27 5.62 -17.36 15.03
CA LEU A 27 5.89 -15.94 14.84
C LEU A 27 6.78 -15.66 13.62
N ARG A 28 7.79 -16.49 13.37
CA ARG A 28 8.65 -16.37 12.17
C ARG A 28 7.87 -16.60 10.88
N THR A 29 6.98 -17.60 10.90
CA THR A 29 6.13 -17.92 9.75
C THR A 29 5.09 -16.83 9.50
N GLN A 30 4.39 -16.37 10.54
CA GLN A 30 3.39 -15.30 10.46
C GLN A 30 4.01 -13.95 10.05
N GLY A 31 5.13 -13.57 10.68
CA GLY A 31 5.89 -12.36 10.31
C GLY A 31 6.43 -12.39 8.89
N SER A 32 6.83 -13.56 8.37
CA SER A 32 7.24 -13.71 6.97
C SER A 32 6.09 -13.51 5.98
N LEU A 33 4.87 -13.86 6.37
CA LEU A 33 3.67 -13.74 5.55
C LEU A 33 3.25 -12.27 5.46
N GLN A 34 3.19 -11.59 6.60
CA GLN A 34 2.87 -10.17 6.74
C GLN A 34 3.85 -9.29 5.95
N ARG A 35 5.17 -9.53 6.10
CA ARG A 35 6.19 -8.77 5.38
C ARG A 35 6.12 -8.96 3.87
N ARG A 36 5.81 -10.17 3.38
CA ARG A 36 5.68 -10.43 1.93
C ARG A 36 4.40 -9.82 1.37
N GLN A 37 3.25 -9.99 2.02
CA GLN A 37 2.00 -9.37 1.59
C GLN A 37 2.12 -7.85 1.51
N GLY A 38 2.71 -7.21 2.53
CA GLY A 38 2.99 -5.77 2.48
C GLY A 38 3.96 -5.37 1.36
N GLN A 39 4.99 -6.18 1.07
CA GLN A 39 5.88 -5.94 -0.07
C GLN A 39 5.18 -6.10 -1.43
N PHE A 40 4.21 -7.00 -1.57
CA PHE A 40 3.45 -7.17 -2.80
C PHE A 40 2.55 -5.97 -3.07
N ILE A 41 1.79 -5.53 -2.07
CA ILE A 41 0.89 -4.36 -2.19
C ILE A 41 1.69 -3.09 -2.47
N ARG A 42 2.85 -2.91 -1.81
CA ARG A 42 3.73 -1.76 -2.07
C ARG A 42 4.35 -1.75 -3.48
N ARG A 43 4.53 -2.92 -4.11
CA ARG A 43 5.10 -3.03 -5.46
C ARG A 43 4.05 -2.92 -6.55
N ASN A 44 2.82 -3.30 -6.27
CA ASN A 44 1.70 -3.21 -7.19
C ASN A 44 0.41 -3.01 -6.38
N SER A 45 0.02 -1.75 -6.22
CA SER A 45 -1.16 -1.34 -5.43
C SER A 45 -2.49 -1.59 -6.14
N GLU A 46 -2.45 -2.04 -7.40
CA GLU A 46 -3.63 -2.27 -8.24
C GLU A 46 -4.05 -3.74 -8.27
N VAL A 47 -3.33 -4.62 -7.55
CA VAL A 47 -3.61 -6.06 -7.54
C VAL A 47 -4.94 -6.33 -6.82
N THR A 48 -5.81 -7.07 -7.50
CA THR A 48 -7.10 -7.44 -6.92
C THR A 48 -6.93 -8.48 -5.80
N LEU A 49 -7.90 -8.54 -4.89
CA LEU A 49 -7.89 -9.51 -3.78
C LEU A 49 -7.81 -10.97 -4.27
N HIS A 50 -8.42 -11.26 -5.42
CA HIS A 50 -8.43 -12.57 -6.04
C HIS A 50 -7.04 -12.96 -6.57
N GLU A 51 -6.40 -12.07 -7.32
CA GLU A 51 -5.03 -12.28 -7.82
C GLU A 51 -4.01 -12.44 -6.67
N LEU A 52 -4.20 -11.69 -5.58
CA LEU A 52 -3.39 -11.84 -4.37
C LEU A 52 -3.59 -13.25 -3.76
N THR A 53 -4.81 -13.77 -3.79
CA THR A 53 -5.15 -15.11 -3.30
C THR A 53 -4.49 -16.19 -4.15
N GLU A 54 -4.62 -16.12 -5.47
CA GLU A 54 -3.98 -17.06 -6.40
C GLU A 54 -2.45 -17.05 -6.27
N LYS A 55 -1.83 -15.87 -6.18
CA LYS A 55 -0.37 -15.77 -5.98
C LYS A 55 0.08 -16.40 -4.67
N LEU A 56 -0.67 -16.23 -3.59
CA LEU A 56 -0.36 -16.84 -2.29
C LEU A 56 -0.54 -18.37 -2.31
N GLN A 57 -1.58 -18.85 -2.98
CA GLN A 57 -1.82 -20.28 -3.22
C GLN A 57 -0.68 -20.90 -4.03
N ASN A 58 -0.29 -20.28 -5.14
CA ASN A 58 0.76 -20.79 -6.03
C ASN A 58 2.16 -20.79 -5.37
N GLN A 59 2.49 -19.74 -4.59
CA GLN A 59 3.83 -19.63 -3.98
C GLN A 59 4.01 -20.50 -2.73
N ARG A 60 2.95 -20.75 -1.96
CA ARG A 60 3.05 -21.45 -0.67
C ARG A 60 2.19 -22.70 -0.54
N LYS A 61 1.42 -23.08 -1.58
CA LYS A 61 0.45 -24.17 -1.56
C LYS A 61 -0.54 -24.06 -0.40
N LEU A 62 -0.90 -22.82 -0.04
CA LEU A 62 -1.80 -22.53 1.07
C LEU A 62 -3.20 -22.24 0.52
N THR A 63 -4.17 -23.10 0.81
CA THR A 63 -5.58 -22.85 0.49
C THR A 63 -6.14 -21.85 1.50
N VAL A 64 -6.14 -20.56 1.12
CA VAL A 64 -6.73 -19.47 1.90
C VAL A 64 -7.89 -18.83 1.14
N SER A 65 -8.93 -18.44 1.87
CA SER A 65 -10.06 -17.71 1.30
C SER A 65 -9.74 -16.23 1.09
N THR A 66 -10.39 -15.62 0.11
CA THR A 66 -10.35 -14.17 -0.13
C THR A 66 -10.74 -13.37 1.11
N SER A 67 -11.77 -13.81 1.84
CA SER A 67 -12.23 -13.20 3.09
C SER A 67 -11.20 -13.26 4.23
N THR A 68 -10.32 -14.25 4.24
CA THR A 68 -9.22 -14.35 5.22
C THR A 68 -8.11 -13.37 4.89
N ILE A 69 -7.83 -13.18 3.60
CA ILE A 69 -6.85 -12.20 3.13
C ILE A 69 -7.35 -10.78 3.39
N SER A 70 -8.62 -10.45 3.09
CA SER A 70 -9.21 -9.13 3.39
C SER A 70 -9.02 -8.74 4.85
N ARG A 71 -9.50 -9.58 5.78
CA ARG A 71 -9.38 -9.32 7.22
C ARG A 71 -7.93 -9.18 7.68
N HIS A 72 -7.02 -9.89 7.03
CA HIS A 72 -5.60 -9.79 7.33
C HIS A 72 -5.00 -8.47 6.82
N LEU A 73 -5.44 -7.98 5.67
CA LEU A 73 -5.05 -6.67 5.13
C LEU A 73 -5.61 -5.52 5.98
N ASP A 74 -6.86 -5.65 6.44
CA ASP A 74 -7.47 -4.68 7.35
C ASP A 74 -6.69 -4.60 8.68
N CYS A 75 -6.28 -5.75 9.23
CA CYS A 75 -5.42 -5.83 10.42
C CYS A 75 -4.03 -5.21 10.21
N LEU A 76 -3.57 -5.14 8.96
CA LEU A 76 -2.33 -4.50 8.55
C LEU A 76 -2.52 -3.04 8.10
N GLU A 77 -3.71 -2.46 8.31
CA GLU A 77 -4.08 -1.08 7.97
C GLU A 77 -4.01 -0.76 6.47
N TYR A 78 -4.16 -1.76 5.60
CA TYR A 78 -4.29 -1.52 4.16
C TYR A 78 -5.74 -1.20 3.81
N VAL A 79 -5.94 -0.13 3.06
CA VAL A 79 -7.24 0.30 2.53
C VAL A 79 -7.33 0.00 1.04
N ASN A 80 -8.49 -0.49 0.63
CA ASN A 80 -8.85 -0.62 -0.78
C ASN A 80 -9.49 0.70 -1.25
N CYS A 81 -8.73 1.49 -1.98
CA CYS A 81 -9.19 2.77 -2.53
C CYS A 81 -8.74 2.93 -3.98
N LEU A 82 -9.56 3.60 -4.79
CA LEU A 82 -9.18 3.99 -6.13
C LEU A 82 -8.17 5.15 -6.04
N PRO A 83 -7.09 5.14 -6.85
CA PRO A 83 -6.21 6.30 -6.94
C PRO A 83 -6.98 7.50 -7.48
N LEU A 84 -6.61 8.70 -7.01
CA LEU A 84 -7.14 9.95 -7.57
C LEU A 84 -6.77 10.06 -9.04
N ASN A 85 -7.70 10.52 -9.87
CA ASN A 85 -7.41 10.77 -11.27
C ASN A 85 -6.41 11.93 -11.38
N THR A 86 -5.19 11.62 -11.79
CA THR A 86 -4.11 12.60 -11.97
C THR A 86 -3.75 12.74 -13.43
N PRO A 87 -3.47 13.96 -13.93
CA PRO A 87 -3.01 14.13 -15.31
C PRO A 87 -1.71 13.37 -15.52
N MET A 88 -1.58 12.72 -16.68
CA MET A 88 -0.38 11.97 -17.01
C MET A 88 0.78 12.93 -17.31
N LEU A 89 1.77 12.97 -16.41
CA LEU A 89 2.93 13.84 -16.54
C LEU A 89 4.14 13.06 -17.04
N THR A 90 4.76 13.55 -18.12
CA THR A 90 6.07 13.09 -18.57
C THR A 90 7.15 13.52 -17.57
N LYS A 91 8.37 12.97 -17.70
CA LYS A 91 9.50 13.37 -16.87
C LYS A 91 9.80 14.87 -17.01
N GLU A 92 9.82 15.37 -18.25
CA GLU A 92 10.05 16.77 -18.56
C GLU A 92 8.97 17.68 -17.94
N HIS A 93 7.69 17.28 -17.98
CA HIS A 93 6.62 18.05 -17.34
C HIS A 93 6.84 18.22 -15.83
N LYS A 94 7.36 17.18 -15.17
CA LYS A 94 7.65 17.21 -13.73
C LYS A 94 8.81 18.15 -13.44
N GLU A 95 9.86 18.09 -14.25
CA GLU A 95 11.04 18.95 -14.12
C GLU A 95 10.65 20.43 -14.26
N ARG A 96 9.94 20.79 -15.33
CA ARG A 96 9.46 22.17 -15.55
C ARG A 96 8.55 22.67 -14.44
N ARG A 97 7.65 21.83 -13.92
CA ARG A 97 6.78 22.20 -12.79
C ARG A 97 7.57 22.47 -11.51
N VAL A 98 8.62 21.68 -11.25
CA VAL A 98 9.48 21.86 -10.08
C VAL A 98 10.34 23.11 -10.22
N GLU A 99 10.88 23.36 -11.42
CA GLU A 99 11.64 24.58 -11.72
C GLU A 99 10.78 25.83 -11.53
N TRP A 100 9.60 25.87 -12.16
CA TRP A 100 8.65 26.97 -12.01
C TRP A 100 8.29 27.23 -10.53
N ALA A 101 8.01 26.18 -9.76
CA ALA A 101 7.67 26.30 -8.34
C ALA A 101 8.84 26.83 -7.48
N LYS A 102 10.09 26.55 -7.87
CA LYS A 102 11.27 27.10 -7.19
C LYS A 102 11.47 28.57 -7.52
N GLU A 103 11.30 28.94 -8.79
CA GLU A 103 11.43 30.32 -9.26
C GLU A 103 10.40 31.24 -8.60
N HIS A 104 9.16 30.78 -8.47
CA HIS A 104 8.03 31.57 -7.97
C HIS A 104 7.76 31.32 -6.47
N LEU A 105 8.72 30.76 -5.73
CA LEU A 105 8.54 30.42 -4.30
C LEU A 105 8.27 31.66 -3.43
N ASN A 106 8.86 32.79 -3.80
CA ASN A 106 8.82 34.05 -3.03
C ASN A 106 8.00 35.15 -3.73
N ASP A 107 7.18 34.80 -4.71
CA ASP A 107 6.39 35.76 -5.45
C ASP A 107 5.28 36.38 -4.60
N ASP A 108 5.02 37.67 -4.83
CA ASP A 108 3.90 38.36 -4.20
C ASP A 108 2.60 38.13 -4.98
N TRP A 109 1.91 37.05 -4.61
CA TRP A 109 0.63 36.67 -5.20
C TRP A 109 -0.49 37.70 -5.03
N LYS A 110 -0.32 38.73 -4.18
CA LYS A 110 -1.34 39.80 -4.02
C LYS A 110 -1.42 40.72 -5.24
N ALA A 111 -0.34 40.83 -6.00
CA ALA A 111 -0.30 41.61 -7.24
C ALA A 111 -0.54 40.76 -8.50
N THR A 112 -0.80 39.45 -8.34
CA THR A 112 -0.99 38.50 -9.44
C THR A 112 -2.46 38.24 -9.69
N ILE A 113 -2.89 38.33 -10.95
CA ILE A 113 -4.22 37.90 -11.39
C ILE A 113 -4.06 36.64 -12.24
N PHE A 114 -4.80 35.58 -11.88
CA PHE A 114 -4.88 34.36 -12.67
C PHE A 114 -6.12 34.39 -13.56
N THR A 115 -5.96 33.97 -14.81
CA THR A 115 -7.06 33.81 -15.76
C THR A 115 -7.00 32.40 -16.33
N ASP A 116 -8.15 31.73 -16.41
CA ASP A 116 -8.27 30.41 -17.03
C ASP A 116 -9.60 30.32 -17.79
N GLU A 117 -9.64 29.47 -18.80
CA GLU A 117 -10.83 29.24 -19.61
C GLU A 117 -11.59 28.02 -19.08
N SER A 118 -12.92 28.17 -18.95
CA SER A 118 -13.79 27.07 -18.53
C SER A 118 -14.86 26.82 -19.58
N SER A 119 -15.02 25.56 -19.97
CA SER A 119 -16.05 25.12 -20.92
C SER A 119 -17.32 24.71 -20.19
N PHE A 120 -18.46 25.26 -20.61
CA PHE A 120 -19.78 24.93 -20.06
C PHE A 120 -20.62 24.20 -21.10
N GLN A 121 -21.16 23.04 -20.73
CA GLN A 121 -22.10 22.33 -21.58
C GLN A 121 -23.50 22.94 -21.41
N LEU A 122 -24.00 23.64 -22.42
CA LEU A 122 -25.29 24.33 -22.37
C LEU A 122 -26.50 23.41 -22.63
N PHE A 123 -26.32 22.33 -23.38
CA PHE A 123 -27.41 21.41 -23.76
C PHE A 123 -27.04 19.96 -23.49
N ARG A 124 -28.02 19.16 -23.07
CA ARG A 124 -27.86 17.73 -22.83
C ARG A 124 -27.62 17.01 -24.16
N ASN A 125 -26.64 16.12 -24.22
CA ASN A 125 -26.37 15.34 -25.42
C ASN A 125 -27.57 14.39 -25.69
N THR A 126 -28.34 14.64 -26.75
CA THR A 126 -29.56 13.88 -27.11
C THR A 126 -29.24 12.55 -27.80
N ILE A 127 -28.04 12.01 -27.63
CA ILE A 127 -27.69 10.71 -28.17
C ILE A 127 -28.29 9.65 -27.24
N ARG A 128 -29.44 9.11 -27.65
CA ARG A 128 -29.99 7.89 -27.06
C ARG A 128 -29.12 6.71 -27.52
N ARG A 129 -28.56 5.97 -26.57
CA ARG A 129 -27.95 4.65 -26.81
C ARG A 129 -29.02 3.63 -27.16
#